data_AF-A0A8B8VZ20-F1
#
_entry.id   AF-A0A8B8VZ20-F1
#
_cell.length_a   1.000
_cell.length_b   1.000
_cell.length_c   1.000
_cell.angle_alpha   90.00
_cell.angle_beta   90.00
_cell.angle_gamma   90.00
#
_symmetry.space_group_name_H-M   'P 1'
#
loop_
_entity.id
_entity.type
_entity.pdbx_description
1 polymer ?
#
loop_
_entity_poly.entity_id
_entity_poly.type
_entity_poly.pdbx_seq_one_letter_code
_entity_poly.pdbx_strand_id
1 'polypeptide(L)'
;MAPRLGIFLIWAGTSVFLQLDPVNGDQQLSENTTVPFAVTPDHETLRAEEANNAFLLSGNGCVFPFIYGGKTYFDCAIRGSIFRCCALNVDYIGRWKYCTRKDHAKRTFPFIYRGKIYESCTKTGSIFWRRWCSLSLNFDQDRAWRYC
;
A
#
# COMPACT_ATOMS: atom_id res chain seq x y z
N MET A 1 -33.49 48.09 27.60
CA MET A 1 -34.16 46.86 27.12
C MET A 1 -33.18 46.14 26.21
N ALA A 2 -32.56 45.07 26.70
CA ALA A 2 -31.66 44.21 25.93
C ALA A 2 -31.88 42.77 26.42
N PRO A 3 -32.28 41.81 25.58
CA PRO A 3 -32.48 40.44 26.01
C PRO A 3 -31.29 39.54 25.63
N ARG A 4 -30.97 38.67 26.59
CA ARG A 4 -30.70 37.23 26.44
C ARG A 4 -29.31 36.77 25.98
N LEU A 5 -28.48 36.49 27.01
CA LEU A 5 -27.89 35.18 27.31
C LEU A 5 -27.99 34.12 26.19
N GLY A 6 -26.83 33.80 25.62
CA GLY A 6 -26.60 32.60 24.83
C GLY A 6 -25.24 32.00 25.19
N ILE A 7 -25.21 31.31 26.32
CA ILE A 7 -24.10 30.41 26.70
C ILE A 7 -24.17 29.22 25.74
N PHE A 8 -23.30 29.18 24.72
CA PHE A 8 -23.06 27.99 23.91
C PHE A 8 -21.83 27.27 24.44
N LEU A 9 -22.06 26.42 25.45
CA LEU A 9 -21.14 25.35 25.81
C LEU A 9 -21.17 24.31 24.68
N ILE A 10 -20.23 24.39 23.75
CA ILE A 10 -19.98 23.31 22.80
C ILE A 10 -19.07 22.29 23.49
N TRP A 11 -19.69 21.38 24.23
CA TRP A 11 -19.12 20.08 24.52
C TRP A 11 -19.29 19.21 23.26
N ALA A 12 -18.23 19.09 22.48
CA ALA A 12 -18.03 17.99 21.54
C ALA A 12 -16.53 17.70 21.63
N GLY A 13 -16.12 16.84 22.55
CA GLY A 13 -16.21 15.42 22.25
C GLY A 13 -14.96 15.07 21.48
N THR A 14 -13.95 14.62 22.22
CA THR A 14 -12.66 14.14 21.73
C THR A 14 -12.82 13.45 20.39
N SER A 15 -12.27 14.03 19.32
CA SER A 15 -12.11 13.35 18.05
C SER A 15 -11.16 12.18 18.29
N VAL A 16 -11.72 11.04 18.65
CA VAL A 16 -11.06 9.75 18.50
C VAL A 16 -10.91 9.57 17.00
N PHE A 17 -9.80 10.08 16.48
CA PHE A 17 -9.39 9.96 15.08
C PHE A 17 -9.47 8.49 14.67
N LEU A 18 -10.33 8.22 13.68
CA LEU A 18 -10.43 6.93 12.97
C LEU A 18 -9.07 6.60 12.36
N GLN A 19 -8.25 5.84 13.06
CA GLN A 19 -6.83 5.70 12.76
C GLN A 19 -6.49 4.66 11.67
N LEU A 20 -7.49 4.25 10.90
CA LEU A 20 -7.32 3.52 9.65
C LEU A 20 -8.26 4.15 8.63
N ASP A 21 -7.72 5.06 7.82
CA ASP A 21 -8.38 5.57 6.64
C ASP A 21 -8.83 4.37 5.76
N PRO A 22 -10.01 4.44 5.12
CA PRO A 22 -10.39 3.43 4.13
C PRO A 22 -9.29 3.33 3.06
N VAL A 23 -8.88 2.11 2.73
CA VAL A 23 -7.90 1.82 1.68
C VAL A 23 -8.45 2.29 0.33
N ASN A 24 -8.23 3.56 0.00
CA ASN A 24 -8.00 3.94 -1.38
C ASN A 24 -6.49 3.76 -1.60
N GLY A 25 -6.12 3.08 -2.68
CA GLY A 25 -4.77 3.24 -3.20
C GLY A 25 -4.72 4.67 -3.73
N ASP A 26 -3.96 5.54 -3.10
CA ASP A 26 -3.75 6.89 -3.61
C ASP A 26 -2.40 7.52 -3.29
N GLN A 27 -1.71 7.97 -4.37
CA GLN A 27 -0.71 9.07 -4.54
C GLN A 27 0.55 9.04 -3.65
N GLN A 28 1.73 8.53 -4.10
CA GLN A 28 2.87 9.17 -4.87
C GLN A 28 3.61 10.26 -4.05
N LEU A 29 4.94 10.45 -4.01
CA LEU A 29 6.13 10.00 -4.79
C LEU A 29 7.42 10.55 -4.11
N SER A 30 8.58 9.99 -4.48
CA SER A 30 9.93 10.59 -4.64
C SER A 30 10.99 10.11 -3.64
N GLU A 31 11.91 9.23 -4.08
CA GLU A 31 13.24 9.48 -4.71
C GLU A 31 14.25 9.97 -3.66
N ASN A 32 15.45 9.43 -3.51
CA ASN A 32 16.44 8.92 -4.47
C ASN A 32 17.56 8.22 -3.65
N THR A 33 18.49 7.57 -4.34
CA THR A 33 19.93 7.42 -4.00
C THR A 33 20.42 5.96 -4.01
N THR A 34 20.86 5.57 -5.21
CA THR A 34 22.19 5.01 -5.51
C THR A 34 22.93 4.27 -4.41
N VAL A 35 23.23 2.98 -4.61
CA VAL A 35 24.63 2.50 -4.63
C VAL A 35 24.75 1.14 -5.33
N PRO A 36 25.89 0.86 -5.99
CA PRO A 36 26.18 -0.41 -6.62
C PRO A 36 26.78 -1.37 -5.60
N PHE A 37 26.44 -2.65 -5.64
CA PHE A 37 27.30 -3.66 -5.03
C PHE A 37 27.35 -4.88 -5.94
N ALA A 38 28.55 -5.10 -6.49
CA ALA A 38 28.93 -6.33 -7.15
C ALA A 38 28.87 -7.47 -6.12
N VAL A 39 28.14 -8.54 -6.44
CA VAL A 39 28.15 -9.79 -5.69
C VAL A 39 28.47 -10.91 -6.67
N THR A 40 29.58 -11.61 -6.40
CA THR A 40 30.04 -12.81 -7.11
C THR A 40 29.11 -13.99 -6.86
N PRO A 41 29.01 -14.99 -7.76
CA PRO A 41 27.92 -15.97 -7.71
C PRO A 41 28.28 -17.18 -6.85
N ASP A 42 27.39 -17.54 -5.92
CA ASP A 42 27.35 -18.83 -5.25
C ASP A 42 26.10 -19.62 -5.66
N HIS A 43 26.26 -20.95 -5.74
CA HIS A 43 25.37 -21.92 -6.42
C HIS A 43 23.93 -22.02 -5.87
N GLU A 44 23.55 -21.24 -4.85
CA GLU A 44 22.16 -21.10 -4.38
C GLU A 44 21.36 -19.99 -5.10
N THR A 45 22.03 -19.10 -5.85
CA THR A 45 21.35 -18.00 -6.58
C THR A 45 20.65 -18.44 -7.87
N LEU A 46 21.01 -19.60 -8.45
CA LEU A 46 20.40 -20.08 -9.70
C LEU A 46 18.89 -20.39 -9.59
N ARG A 47 18.40 -20.81 -8.40
CA ARG A 47 16.95 -21.04 -8.18
C ARG A 47 16.14 -19.77 -7.96
N ALA A 48 16.77 -18.72 -7.41
CA ALA A 48 16.13 -17.41 -7.25
C ALA A 48 16.10 -16.65 -8.57
N GLU A 49 17.13 -16.80 -9.42
CA GLU A 49 17.17 -16.22 -10.75
C GLU A 49 16.17 -16.85 -11.72
N GLU A 50 15.86 -18.15 -11.61
CA GLU A 50 14.77 -18.76 -12.39
C GLU A 50 13.39 -18.25 -12.00
N ALA A 51 13.13 -17.96 -10.72
CA ALA A 51 11.87 -17.36 -10.28
C ALA A 51 11.75 -15.88 -10.66
N ASN A 52 12.85 -15.14 -10.64
CA ASN A 52 12.90 -13.74 -11.04
C ASN A 52 12.82 -13.59 -12.58
N ASN A 53 13.50 -14.44 -13.35
CA ASN A 53 13.39 -14.45 -14.80
C ASN A 53 12.04 -15.01 -15.28
N ALA A 54 11.44 -16.00 -14.62
CA ALA A 54 10.09 -16.45 -14.98
C ALA A 54 9.00 -15.41 -14.69
N PHE A 55 9.18 -14.57 -13.65
CA PHE A 55 8.28 -13.46 -13.35
C PHE A 55 8.39 -12.34 -14.40
N LEU A 56 9.59 -12.05 -14.89
CA LEU A 56 9.82 -11.07 -15.96
C LEU A 56 9.42 -11.59 -17.36
N LEU A 57 9.43 -12.90 -17.59
CA LEU A 57 9.04 -13.53 -18.86
C LEU A 57 7.52 -13.71 -19.02
N SER A 58 6.72 -13.39 -18.00
CA SER A 58 5.26 -13.37 -18.05
C SER A 58 4.74 -11.93 -18.08
N GLY A 59 4.98 -11.21 -19.19
CA GLY A 59 4.77 -9.75 -19.35
C GLY A 59 3.36 -9.17 -19.17
N ASN A 60 2.47 -9.83 -18.41
CA ASN A 60 1.09 -9.42 -18.10
C ASN A 60 0.78 -9.45 -16.58
N GLY A 61 1.80 -9.37 -15.72
CA GLY A 61 1.63 -9.26 -14.27
C GLY A 61 1.21 -7.86 -13.83
N CYS A 62 0.45 -7.77 -12.73
CA CYS A 62 0.25 -6.47 -12.07
C CYS A 62 1.58 -6.00 -11.50
N VAL A 63 1.92 -4.73 -11.74
CA VAL A 63 3.10 -4.10 -11.16
C VAL A 63 2.66 -3.24 -9.98
N PHE A 64 3.29 -3.43 -8.82
CA PHE A 64 3.07 -2.60 -7.64
C PHE A 64 4.41 -2.08 -7.13
N PRO A 65 4.50 -0.81 -6.72
CA PRO A 65 3.49 0.24 -6.91
C PRO A 65 3.33 0.67 -8.39
N PHE A 66 2.15 1.20 -8.75
CA PHE A 66 1.90 1.83 -10.06
C PHE A 66 1.22 3.20 -9.95
N ILE A 67 1.36 4.04 -10.97
CA ILE A 67 0.99 5.45 -10.99
C ILE A 67 -0.14 5.69 -11.99
N TYR A 68 -1.28 6.18 -11.54
CA TYR A 68 -2.43 6.49 -12.40
C TYR A 68 -3.15 7.76 -11.94
N GLY A 69 -3.32 8.74 -12.83
CA GLY A 69 -3.95 10.02 -12.49
C GLY A 69 -3.20 10.76 -11.38
N GLY A 70 -1.87 10.61 -11.38
CA GLY A 70 -0.97 11.05 -10.32
C GLY A 70 -1.03 10.21 -9.03
N LYS A 71 -1.93 9.23 -8.89
CA LYS A 71 -2.06 8.40 -7.69
C LYS A 71 -1.14 7.17 -7.75
N THR A 72 -0.36 6.89 -6.70
CA THR A 72 0.28 5.59 -6.50
C THR A 72 -0.75 4.62 -5.96
N TYR A 73 -0.75 3.42 -6.50
CA TYR A 73 -1.54 2.31 -6.07
C TYR A 73 -0.62 1.15 -5.68
N PHE A 74 -0.80 0.65 -4.45
CA PHE A 74 -0.06 -0.48 -3.90
C PHE A 74 -0.85 -1.78 -3.92
N ASP A 75 -2.10 -1.78 -4.40
CA ASP A 75 -2.93 -2.96 -4.65
C ASP A 75 -3.90 -2.66 -5.79
N CYS A 76 -4.68 -3.66 -6.18
CA CYS A 76 -5.77 -3.54 -7.13
C CYS A 76 -6.81 -2.49 -6.72
N ALA A 77 -7.00 -1.51 -7.59
CA ALA A 77 -7.80 -0.33 -7.36
C ALA A 77 -9.21 -0.44 -7.94
N ILE A 78 -10.19 0.14 -7.26
CA ILE A 78 -11.53 0.38 -7.82
C ILE A 78 -11.56 1.82 -8.34
N ARG A 79 -11.70 2.01 -9.64
CA ARG A 79 -11.84 3.36 -10.20
C ARG A 79 -12.76 3.37 -11.41
N GLY A 80 -13.94 3.99 -11.23
CA GLY A 80 -14.94 4.13 -12.29
C GLY A 80 -15.57 2.82 -12.78
N SER A 81 -15.28 1.70 -12.12
CA SER A 81 -15.80 0.37 -12.44
C SER A 81 -16.19 -0.35 -11.17
N ILE A 82 -17.06 -1.36 -11.30
CA ILE A 82 -17.42 -2.29 -10.24
C ILE A 82 -16.25 -3.26 -9.97
N PHE A 83 -15.38 -3.46 -10.97
CA PHE A 83 -14.26 -4.39 -10.91
C PHE A 83 -12.95 -3.71 -10.52
N ARG A 84 -12.11 -4.45 -9.80
CA ARG A 84 -10.76 -4.00 -9.42
C ARG A 84 -9.79 -4.19 -10.59
N CYS A 85 -8.89 -3.24 -10.81
CA CYS A 85 -7.89 -3.27 -11.87
C CYS A 85 -6.48 -2.97 -11.35
N CYS A 86 -5.47 -3.35 -12.14
CA CYS A 86 -4.08 -2.99 -11.91
C CYS A 86 -3.42 -2.56 -13.23
N ALA A 87 -2.34 -1.77 -13.13
CA ALA A 87 -1.49 -1.49 -14.28
C ALA A 87 -0.46 -2.60 -14.48
N LEU A 88 -0.02 -2.76 -15.74
CA LEU A 88 1.06 -3.69 -16.11
C LEU A 88 2.45 -3.02 -16.12
N ASN A 89 2.51 -1.74 -15.77
CA ASN A 89 3.72 -0.92 -15.72
C ASN A 89 3.64 0.03 -14.53
N VAL A 90 4.79 0.52 -14.06
CA VAL A 90 4.86 1.53 -12.99
C VAL A 90 4.18 2.82 -13.46
N ASP A 91 4.61 3.37 -14.59
CA ASP A 91 3.95 4.52 -15.22
C ASP A 91 2.80 4.04 -16.12
N TYR A 92 1.57 4.50 -15.84
CA TYR A 92 0.41 4.06 -16.61
C TYR A 92 0.46 4.56 -18.06
N ILE A 93 0.83 3.67 -18.96
CA ILE A 93 0.85 3.87 -20.42
C ILE A 93 -0.43 3.38 -21.12
N GLY A 94 -1.54 3.21 -20.39
CA GLY A 94 -2.78 2.65 -20.94
C GLY A 94 -2.92 1.13 -20.87
N ARG A 95 -1.92 0.42 -20.33
CA ARG A 95 -1.95 -1.05 -20.15
C ARG A 95 -2.42 -1.44 -18.76
N TRP A 96 -3.53 -2.17 -18.69
CA TRP A 96 -4.14 -2.63 -17.45
C TRP A 96 -4.87 -3.96 -17.64
N LYS A 97 -5.20 -4.62 -16.53
CA LYS A 97 -6.08 -5.78 -16.50
C LYS A 97 -6.98 -5.77 -15.27
N TYR A 98 -8.07 -6.52 -15.34
CA TYR A 98 -8.87 -6.84 -14.17
C TYR A 98 -8.09 -7.75 -13.23
N CYS A 99 -8.19 -7.46 -11.94
CA CYS A 99 -7.54 -8.27 -10.92
C CYS A 99 -8.36 -9.51 -10.60
N THR A 100 -7.67 -10.64 -10.51
CA THR A 100 -8.15 -11.85 -9.85
C THR A 100 -7.59 -11.94 -8.43
N ARG A 101 -7.96 -12.99 -7.69
CA ARG A 101 -7.46 -13.22 -6.32
C ARG A 101 -5.93 -13.34 -6.23
N LYS A 102 -5.26 -13.73 -7.32
CA LYS A 102 -3.81 -13.92 -7.39
C LYS A 102 -3.04 -12.64 -7.74
N ASP A 103 -3.75 -11.64 -8.26
CA ASP A 103 -3.17 -10.40 -8.78
C ASP A 103 -3.00 -9.33 -7.71
N HIS A 104 -3.51 -9.58 -6.51
CA HIS A 104 -3.34 -8.65 -5.40
C HIS A 104 -1.88 -8.53 -4.97
N ALA A 105 -1.54 -7.35 -4.46
CA ALA A 105 -0.20 -7.10 -3.96
C ALA A 105 0.18 -8.08 -2.84
N LYS A 106 1.43 -8.52 -2.90
CA LYS A 106 2.04 -9.33 -1.85
C LYS A 106 2.30 -8.45 -0.63
N ARG A 107 2.22 -9.06 0.55
CA ARG A 107 2.55 -8.38 1.80
C ARG A 107 4.06 -8.22 1.89
N THR A 108 4.49 -7.05 2.35
CA THR A 108 5.91 -6.73 2.47
C THR A 108 6.33 -6.93 3.92
N PHE A 109 7.41 -7.69 4.12
CA PHE A 109 8.05 -7.88 5.41
C PHE A 109 9.56 -7.69 5.28
N PRO A 110 10.21 -7.08 6.29
CA PRO A 110 9.59 -6.36 7.41
C PRO A 110 8.88 -5.07 6.96
N PHE A 111 8.00 -4.51 7.80
CA PHE A 111 7.41 -3.19 7.55
C PHE A 111 7.43 -2.29 8.79
N ILE A 112 7.49 -0.98 8.59
CA ILE A 112 7.53 0.02 9.67
C ILE A 112 6.14 0.57 9.92
N TYR A 113 5.67 0.53 11.18
CA TYR A 113 4.44 1.18 11.64
C TYR A 113 4.66 1.86 13.00
N ARG A 114 4.36 3.16 13.09
CA ARG A 114 4.61 4.02 14.26
C ARG A 114 6.05 3.89 14.78
N GLY A 115 7.01 3.88 13.86
CA GLY A 115 8.43 3.72 14.17
C GLY A 115 8.84 2.33 14.71
N LYS A 116 7.97 1.33 14.63
CA LYS A 116 8.27 -0.06 15.02
C LYS A 116 8.31 -0.96 13.80
N ILE A 117 9.25 -1.90 13.80
CA ILE A 117 9.41 -2.89 12.74
C ILE A 117 8.52 -4.10 13.04
N TYR A 118 7.75 -4.53 12.05
CA TYR A 118 6.86 -5.69 12.12
C TYR A 118 7.26 -6.72 11.05
N GLU A 119 7.55 -7.94 11.47
CA GLU A 119 7.86 -9.07 10.58
C GLU A 119 6.64 -9.97 10.29
N SER A 120 5.51 -9.66 10.93
CA SER A 120 4.26 -10.39 10.74
C SER A 120 3.07 -9.45 10.84
N CYS A 121 1.91 -9.92 10.39
CA CYS A 121 0.71 -9.11 10.42
C CYS A 121 0.26 -8.80 11.85
N THR A 122 -0.01 -7.52 12.10
CA THR A 122 -0.29 -7.01 13.43
C THR A 122 -1.78 -6.70 13.61
N LYS A 123 -2.24 -6.71 14.86
CA LYS A 123 -3.56 -6.17 15.24
C LYS A 123 -3.45 -4.75 15.82
N THR A 124 -2.23 -4.27 16.05
CA THR A 124 -1.99 -2.95 16.64
C THR A 124 -2.67 -1.88 15.79
N GLY A 125 -3.45 -1.01 16.42
CA GLY A 125 -4.16 0.08 15.73
C GLY A 125 -5.40 -0.34 14.93
N SER A 126 -5.76 -1.62 14.86
CA SER A 126 -6.99 -2.07 14.21
C SER A 126 -8.19 -2.04 15.16
N ILE A 127 -9.22 -1.28 14.79
CA ILE A 127 -10.49 -1.11 15.54
C ILE A 127 -11.18 -2.44 15.86
N PHE A 128 -11.16 -3.42 14.95
CA PHE A 128 -11.87 -4.70 15.09
C PHE A 128 -10.96 -5.87 15.48
N TRP A 129 -9.77 -5.63 16.03
CA TRP A 129 -8.78 -6.68 16.34
C TRP A 129 -8.44 -7.59 15.15
N ARG A 130 -8.68 -7.13 13.93
CA ARG A 130 -8.36 -7.84 12.70
C ARG A 130 -6.87 -7.66 12.41
N ARG A 131 -6.22 -8.76 12.02
CA ARG A 131 -4.82 -8.69 11.58
C ARG A 131 -4.77 -7.94 10.26
N TRP A 132 -3.85 -7.01 10.16
CA TRP A 132 -3.55 -6.28 8.95
C TRP A 132 -2.05 -6.30 8.70
N CYS A 133 -1.68 -6.06 7.45
CA CYS A 133 -0.32 -6.08 6.98
C CYS A 133 -0.08 -4.89 6.05
N SER A 134 1.15 -4.37 6.08
CA SER A 134 1.57 -3.37 5.10
C SER A 134 1.80 -4.00 3.73
N LEU A 135 1.54 -3.23 2.69
CA LEU A 135 1.87 -3.56 1.30
C LEU A 135 3.18 -2.90 0.87
N SER A 136 3.69 -1.94 1.64
CA SER A 136 4.97 -1.29 1.42
C SER A 136 5.92 -1.50 2.61
N LEU A 137 7.19 -1.15 2.42
CA LEU A 137 8.21 -1.21 3.47
C LEU A 137 7.90 -0.25 4.62
N ASN A 138 7.33 0.91 4.31
CA ASN A 138 7.06 1.96 5.29
C ASN A 138 5.58 2.38 5.28
N PHE A 139 4.80 1.82 6.21
CA PHE A 139 3.40 2.19 6.35
C PHE A 139 3.24 3.66 6.77
N ASP A 140 4.15 4.19 7.58
CA ASP A 140 4.03 5.55 8.10
C ASP A 140 4.08 6.60 6.98
N GLN A 141 4.75 6.28 5.88
CA GLN A 141 4.82 7.09 4.66
C GLN A 141 3.70 6.77 3.69
N ASP A 142 3.58 5.51 3.27
CA ASP A 142 2.72 5.13 2.14
C ASP A 142 1.27 4.87 2.55
N ARG A 143 1.03 4.59 3.84
CA ARG A 143 -0.27 4.19 4.41
C ARG A 143 -0.95 3.07 3.61
N ALA A 144 -0.16 2.21 2.98
CA ALA A 144 -0.61 1.12 2.13
C ALA A 144 -0.75 -0.17 2.94
N TRP A 145 -1.98 -0.66 3.09
CA TRP A 145 -2.24 -1.83 3.93
C TRP A 145 -3.41 -2.68 3.44
N ARG A 146 -3.46 -3.92 3.93
CA ARG A 146 -4.59 -4.82 3.72
C ARG A 146 -4.85 -5.70 4.93
N TYR A 147 -6.10 -6.06 5.15
CA TYR A 147 -6.45 -7.16 6.05
C TYR A 147 -5.90 -8.49 5.54
N CYS A 148 -5.60 -9.36 6.50
CA CYS A 148 -4.97 -10.65 6.27
C CYS A 148 -5.94 -11.77 5.96
#